data_AF-A0A9P0P3M7-F1
#
_entry.id   AF-A0A9P0P3M7-F1
#
_cell.length_a   1.000
_cell.length_b   1.000
_cell.length_c   1.000
_cell.angle_alpha   90.00
_cell.angle_beta   90.00
_cell.angle_gamma   90.00
#
_symmetry.space_group_name_H-M   'P 1'
#
loop_
_entity.id
_entity.type
_entity.pdbx_description
1 polymer ?
#
loop_
_entity_poly.entity_id
_entity_poly.type
_entity_poly.pdbx_seq_one_letter_code
_entity_poly.pdbx_strand_id
1 'polypeptide(L)'
;MSSCSSTPSTPTSPIDYEVKVATESDREAVLEFLRKFFFKDEPLNSYSKLITEEKPICPDVEKFAMKDFNNGLNLLAIFNNNIIGVSLNSILERDAKDEEPFVSEDKTFDKIVKLLDYVAEHSDPFQKFPDCDKAMTVKILSVDGAYRGKGIAKELVAKTRLIFAAMRISK
;
A
#
# COMPACT_ATOMS: atom_id res chain seq x y z
N MET A 1 -14.72 -32.75 -4.22
CA MET A 1 -15.34 -31.57 -3.57
C MET A 1 -14.31 -31.01 -2.60
N SER A 2 -13.55 -29.98 -2.98
CA SER A 2 -12.56 -29.37 -2.09
C SER A 2 -13.25 -28.35 -1.20
N SER A 3 -13.21 -28.57 0.11
CA SER A 3 -13.74 -27.63 1.10
C SER A 3 -12.88 -26.36 1.08
N CYS A 4 -13.47 -25.22 0.72
CA CYS A 4 -12.86 -23.92 0.99
C CYS A 4 -12.62 -23.81 2.50
N SER A 5 -11.36 -23.68 2.90
CA SER A 5 -11.03 -23.33 4.27
C SER A 5 -11.58 -21.93 4.55
N SER A 6 -12.61 -21.85 5.40
CA SER A 6 -13.14 -20.59 5.88
C SER A 6 -12.03 -19.89 6.66
N THR A 7 -11.55 -18.76 6.15
CA THR A 7 -10.59 -17.91 6.86
C THR A 7 -11.16 -17.57 8.24
N PRO A 8 -10.37 -17.69 9.33
CA PRO A 8 -10.84 -17.33 10.67
C PRO A 8 -11.42 -15.91 10.66
N SER A 9 -12.65 -15.75 11.14
CA SER A 9 -13.28 -14.45 11.28
C SER A 9 -12.81 -13.80 12.58
N THR A 10 -11.91 -12.83 12.48
CA THR A 10 -11.56 -11.95 13.61
C THR A 10 -12.82 -11.19 14.05
N PRO A 11 -13.20 -11.23 15.34
CA PRO A 11 -14.30 -10.41 15.86
C PRO A 11 -14.00 -8.93 15.61
N THR A 12 -14.92 -8.23 14.95
CA THR A 12 -14.84 -6.78 14.73
C THR A 12 -15.97 -6.09 15.46
N SER A 13 -15.74 -4.88 15.97
CA SER A 13 -16.85 -3.97 16.33
C SER A 13 -17.08 -3.05 15.14
N PRO A 14 -18.10 -3.28 14.30
CA PRO A 14 -18.27 -2.51 13.07
C PRO A 14 -18.50 -1.03 13.38
N ILE A 15 -17.91 -0.18 12.54
CA ILE A 15 -18.25 1.24 12.42
C ILE A 15 -18.64 1.49 10.97
N ASP A 16 -19.55 2.43 10.74
CA ASP A 16 -19.99 2.79 9.39
C ASP A 16 -19.03 3.83 8.81
N TYR A 17 -18.28 3.46 7.78
CA TYR A 17 -17.33 4.32 7.06
C TYR A 17 -17.43 4.04 5.56
N GLU A 18 -17.04 5.03 4.76
CA GLU A 18 -17.00 4.90 3.32
C GLU A 18 -15.62 4.42 2.86
N VAL A 19 -15.55 3.59 1.82
CA VAL A 19 -14.30 3.37 1.08
C VAL A 19 -14.42 3.92 -0.33
N LYS A 20 -13.53 4.83 -0.68
CA LYS A 20 -13.45 5.45 -2.02
C LYS A 20 -12.08 5.26 -2.66
N VAL A 21 -12.03 5.38 -3.99
CA VAL A 21 -10.77 5.46 -4.74
C VAL A 21 -10.16 6.84 -4.50
N ALA A 22 -8.86 6.88 -4.20
CA ALA A 22 -8.11 8.12 -4.03
C ALA A 22 -7.95 8.84 -5.38
N THR A 23 -8.03 10.16 -5.33
CA THR A 23 -7.81 11.06 -6.47
C THR A 23 -6.61 11.94 -6.19
N GLU A 24 -6.08 12.64 -7.20
CA GLU A 24 -4.94 13.54 -7.01
C GLU A 24 -5.21 14.64 -5.95
N SER A 25 -6.47 15.07 -5.79
CA SER A 25 -6.83 16.02 -4.72
C SER A 25 -6.68 15.46 -3.30
N ASP A 26 -6.66 14.14 -3.13
CA ASP A 26 -6.46 13.50 -1.82
C ASP A 26 -4.96 13.35 -1.48
N ARG A 27 -4.02 13.67 -2.38
CA ARG A 27 -2.59 13.36 -2.25
C ARG A 27 -1.96 13.88 -0.95
N GLU A 28 -2.18 15.15 -0.63
CA GLU A 28 -1.60 15.75 0.57
C GLU A 28 -2.23 15.15 1.84
N ALA A 29 -3.54 14.96 1.86
CA ALA A 29 -4.23 14.37 3.01
C ALA A 29 -3.78 12.93 3.28
N VAL A 30 -3.49 12.15 2.22
CA VAL A 30 -2.89 10.82 2.34
C VAL A 30 -1.47 10.91 2.89
N LEU A 31 -0.66 11.85 2.42
CA LEU A 31 0.70 12.02 2.89
C LEU A 31 0.74 12.39 4.39
N GLU A 32 -0.12 13.31 4.82
CA GLU A 32 -0.33 13.65 6.23
C GLU A 32 -0.77 12.45 7.06
N PHE A 33 -1.68 11.63 6.54
CA PHE A 33 -2.09 10.38 7.19
C PHE A 33 -0.91 9.41 7.37
N LEU A 34 -0.09 9.22 6.34
CA LEU A 34 1.06 8.31 6.39
C LEU A 34 2.16 8.79 7.34
N ARG A 35 2.42 10.11 7.38
CA ARG A 35 3.31 10.73 8.38
C ARG A 35 2.89 10.37 9.81
N LYS A 36 1.58 10.39 10.08
CA LYS A 36 1.02 10.14 11.41
C LYS A 36 0.92 8.67 11.79
N PHE A 37 0.59 7.78 10.85
CA PHE A 37 0.15 6.42 11.16
C PHE A 37 0.94 5.30 10.47
N PHE A 38 1.94 5.62 9.66
CA PHE A 38 2.69 4.60 8.94
C PHE A 38 4.20 4.79 9.03
N PHE A 39 4.73 5.92 8.57
CA PHE A 39 6.15 5.98 8.23
C PHE A 39 7.12 5.71 9.38
N LYS A 40 6.81 6.18 10.59
CA LYS A 40 7.63 5.92 11.79
C LYS A 40 7.55 4.47 12.26
N ASP A 41 6.39 3.84 12.13
CA ASP A 41 6.08 2.52 12.67
C ASP A 41 6.35 1.39 11.66
N GLU A 42 6.56 1.72 10.38
CA GLU A 42 6.92 0.76 9.34
C GLU A 42 8.25 0.06 9.72
N PRO A 43 8.33 -1.29 9.65
CA PRO A 43 9.46 -2.03 10.20
C PRO A 43 10.85 -1.62 9.69
N LEU A 44 11.02 -1.38 8.38
CA LEU A 44 12.32 -1.02 7.81
C LEU A 44 12.72 0.40 8.24
N ASN A 45 11.79 1.35 8.20
CA ASN A 45 12.00 2.72 8.66
C ASN A 45 12.32 2.78 10.16
N SER A 46 11.56 2.04 10.98
CA SER A 46 11.71 2.00 12.44
C SER A 46 13.06 1.39 12.84
N TYR A 47 13.42 0.24 12.24
CA TYR A 47 14.71 -0.40 12.49
C TYR A 47 15.89 0.50 12.12
N SER A 48 15.79 1.15 10.96
CA SER A 48 16.83 2.06 10.47
C SER A 48 16.83 3.43 11.16
N LYS A 49 15.87 3.71 12.06
CA LYS A 49 15.66 5.01 12.70
C LYS A 49 15.59 6.15 11.67
N LEU A 50 14.99 5.85 10.52
CA LEU A 50 14.93 6.77 9.39
C LEU A 50 14.02 7.96 9.71
N ILE A 51 12.97 7.68 10.47
CA ILE A 51 11.96 8.63 10.93
C ILE A 51 11.83 8.47 12.44
N THR A 52 12.05 9.56 13.17
CA THR A 52 12.00 9.64 14.63
C THR A 52 11.19 10.86 15.06
N GLU A 53 10.97 11.04 16.37
CA GLU A 53 10.32 12.25 16.88
C GLU A 53 11.14 13.52 16.55
N GLU A 54 12.47 13.41 16.57
CA GLU A 54 13.40 14.51 16.28
C GLU A 54 13.58 14.75 14.77
N LYS A 55 13.36 13.71 13.95
CA LYS A 55 13.39 13.76 12.47
C LYS A 55 12.12 13.11 11.93
N PRO A 56 10.96 13.80 11.98
CA PRO A 56 9.67 13.19 11.65
C PRO A 56 9.41 13.08 10.14
N ILE A 57 10.27 13.67 9.31
CA ILE A 57 10.10 13.74 7.86
C ILE A 57 11.37 13.25 7.17
N CYS A 58 11.20 12.39 6.16
CA CYS A 58 12.23 11.97 5.21
C CYS A 58 11.69 12.15 3.79
N PRO A 59 12.16 13.15 3.01
CA PRO A 59 11.62 13.43 1.68
C PRO A 59 11.66 12.25 0.71
N ASP A 60 12.71 11.42 0.78
CA ASP A 60 12.83 10.26 -0.11
C ASP A 60 11.79 9.18 0.19
N VAL A 61 11.43 8.96 1.45
CA VAL A 61 10.33 8.05 1.83
C VAL A 61 9.01 8.54 1.29
N GLU A 62 8.73 9.83 1.46
CA GLU A 62 7.49 10.44 0.98
C GLU A 62 7.40 10.37 -0.54
N LYS A 63 8.49 10.71 -1.24
CA LYS A 63 8.59 10.61 -2.70
C LYS A 63 8.39 9.17 -3.19
N PHE A 64 9.02 8.21 -2.52
CA PHE A 64 8.90 6.78 -2.86
C PHE A 64 7.47 6.27 -2.66
N ALA A 65 6.85 6.60 -1.52
CA ALA A 65 5.47 6.21 -1.21
C ALA A 65 4.45 6.80 -2.20
N MET A 66 4.72 8.00 -2.72
CA MET A 66 3.79 8.75 -3.57
C MET A 66 4.14 8.73 -5.08
N LYS A 67 5.16 7.94 -5.51
CA LYS A 67 5.65 7.88 -6.90
C LYS A 67 4.53 7.62 -7.91
N ASP A 68 3.64 6.68 -7.60
CA ASP A 68 2.58 6.20 -8.50
C ASP A 68 1.17 6.46 -7.94
N PHE A 69 0.99 7.59 -7.25
CA PHE A 69 -0.25 7.85 -6.52
C PHE A 69 -1.49 7.95 -7.42
N ASN A 70 -1.37 8.50 -8.62
CA ASN A 70 -2.50 8.68 -9.54
C ASN A 70 -2.67 7.49 -10.49
N ASN A 71 -2.88 6.29 -9.93
CA ASN A 71 -3.02 5.05 -10.70
C ASN A 71 -4.45 4.45 -10.70
N GLY A 72 -5.41 5.13 -10.06
CA GLY A 72 -6.81 4.70 -9.99
C GLY A 72 -7.07 3.47 -9.10
N LEU A 73 -6.08 3.04 -8.30
CA LEU A 73 -6.15 1.82 -7.48
C LEU A 73 -6.04 2.08 -5.99
N ASN A 74 -5.55 3.25 -5.61
CA ASN A 74 -5.35 3.62 -4.22
C ASN A 74 -6.71 3.81 -3.54
N LEU A 75 -6.86 3.33 -2.30
CA LEU A 75 -8.12 3.35 -1.58
C LEU A 75 -7.99 4.07 -0.25
N LEU A 76 -9.04 4.81 0.10
CA LEU A 76 -9.19 5.56 1.34
C LEU A 76 -10.42 5.05 2.10
N ALA A 77 -10.27 4.76 3.38
CA ALA A 77 -11.38 4.59 4.30
C ALA A 77 -11.66 5.94 4.99
N ILE A 78 -12.89 6.43 4.88
CA ILE A 78 -13.32 7.76 5.31
C ILE A 78 -14.41 7.64 6.38
N PHE A 79 -14.19 8.26 7.54
CA PHE A 79 -15.17 8.36 8.62
C PHE A 79 -15.27 9.80 9.10
N ASN A 80 -16.49 10.36 9.13
CA ASN A 80 -16.74 11.76 9.49
C ASN A 80 -15.80 12.73 8.75
N ASN A 81 -15.64 12.56 7.43
CA ASN A 81 -14.75 13.33 6.55
C ASN A 81 -13.24 13.20 6.84
N ASN A 82 -12.83 12.28 7.72
CA ASN A 82 -11.42 12.01 8.03
C ASN A 82 -10.97 10.70 7.39
N ILE A 83 -9.73 10.68 6.87
CA ILE A 83 -9.08 9.43 6.47
C ILE A 83 -8.73 8.65 7.73
N ILE A 84 -9.25 7.42 7.82
CA ILE A 84 -9.00 6.48 8.93
C ILE A 84 -8.23 5.24 8.48
N GLY A 85 -8.02 5.08 7.17
CA GLY A 85 -7.19 4.03 6.61
C GLY A 85 -6.88 4.28 5.13
N VAL A 86 -5.74 3.75 4.69
CA VAL A 86 -5.26 3.87 3.31
C VAL A 86 -4.69 2.54 2.82
N SER A 87 -4.90 2.25 1.53
CA SER A 87 -4.24 1.18 0.80
C SER A 87 -3.64 1.78 -0.46
N LEU A 88 -2.31 1.92 -0.52
CA LEU A 88 -1.61 2.31 -1.73
C LEU A 88 -1.16 1.06 -2.47
N ASN A 89 -1.55 0.98 -3.73
CA ASN A 89 -1.44 -0.20 -4.57
C ASN A 89 -0.66 0.13 -5.84
N SER A 90 -0.23 -0.88 -6.58
CA SER A 90 0.35 -0.72 -7.92
C SER A 90 0.10 -1.96 -8.78
N ILE A 91 0.17 -1.80 -10.09
CA ILE A 91 0.12 -2.92 -11.03
C ILE A 91 1.56 -3.34 -11.32
N LEU A 92 1.81 -4.64 -11.24
CA LEU A 92 3.00 -5.27 -11.79
C LEU A 92 2.63 -5.81 -13.16
N GLU A 93 3.48 -5.59 -14.16
CA GLU A 93 3.36 -6.17 -15.50
C GLU A 93 4.60 -7.02 -15.78
N ARG A 94 4.42 -8.21 -16.36
CA ARG A 94 5.51 -9.17 -16.60
C ARG A 94 6.66 -8.58 -17.42
N ASP A 95 6.29 -7.88 -18.49
CA ASP A 95 7.23 -7.30 -19.44
C ASP A 95 7.31 -5.77 -19.26
N ALA A 96 7.08 -5.28 -18.03
CA ALA A 96 7.29 -3.87 -17.72
C ALA A 96 8.73 -3.52 -18.13
N LYS A 97 8.88 -2.48 -18.95
CA LYS A 97 10.20 -1.92 -19.24
C LYS A 97 10.87 -1.60 -17.91
N ASP A 98 12.16 -1.91 -17.79
CA ASP A 98 12.98 -1.57 -16.61
C ASP A 98 12.64 -0.15 -16.16
N GLU A 99 11.88 -0.03 -15.07
CA GLU A 99 11.63 1.27 -14.47
C GLU A 99 12.97 1.82 -14.02
N GLU A 100 13.22 3.11 -14.24
CA GLU A 100 14.43 3.71 -13.70
C GLU A 100 14.47 3.48 -12.18
N PRO A 101 15.60 2.96 -11.65
CA PRO A 101 15.75 2.71 -10.23
C PRO A 101 15.44 3.99 -9.44
N PHE A 102 14.79 3.84 -8.30
CA PHE A 102 14.55 5.00 -7.45
C PHE A 102 15.89 5.52 -6.89
N VAL A 103 16.24 6.75 -7.24
CA VAL A 103 17.43 7.41 -6.72
C VAL A 103 17.08 8.11 -5.41
N SER A 104 17.68 7.63 -4.31
CA SER A 104 17.55 8.18 -2.97
C SER A 104 18.78 9.04 -2.61
N GLU A 105 18.56 10.20 -2.01
CA GLU A 105 19.62 11.06 -1.46
C GLU A 105 20.02 10.63 -0.04
N ASP A 106 19.06 10.11 0.75
CA ASP A 106 19.31 9.54 2.06
C ASP A 106 19.95 8.15 1.93
N LYS A 107 21.21 8.04 2.36
CA LYS A 107 22.00 6.79 2.27
C LYS A 107 21.40 5.61 3.03
N THR A 108 20.58 5.87 4.04
CA THR A 108 19.92 4.81 4.80
C THR A 108 18.70 4.32 4.04
N PHE A 109 17.93 5.24 3.47
CA PHE A 109 16.79 4.87 2.62
C PHE A 109 17.23 4.21 1.31
N ASP A 110 18.35 4.63 0.71
CA ASP A 110 18.96 3.95 -0.44
C ASP A 110 19.21 2.44 -0.20
N LYS A 111 19.64 2.07 1.02
CA LYS A 111 19.81 0.65 1.39
C LYS A 111 18.46 -0.08 1.48
N ILE A 112 17.42 0.59 1.97
CA ILE A 112 16.06 0.03 2.03
C ILE A 112 15.54 -0.22 0.62
N VAL A 113 15.67 0.76 -0.28
CA VAL A 113 15.28 0.64 -1.69
C VAL A 113 15.99 -0.53 -2.35
N LYS A 114 17.32 -0.63 -2.21
CA LYS A 114 18.09 -1.77 -2.75
C LYS A 114 17.66 -3.13 -2.21
N LEU A 115 17.26 -3.20 -0.94
CA LEU A 115 16.70 -4.44 -0.38
C LEU A 115 15.36 -4.78 -1.02
N LEU A 116 14.47 -3.80 -1.19
CA LEU A 116 13.17 -3.98 -1.82
C LEU A 116 13.32 -4.41 -3.29
N ASP A 117 14.25 -3.80 -4.03
CA ASP A 117 14.56 -4.17 -5.42
C ASP A 117 15.07 -5.61 -5.51
N TYR A 118 16.00 -5.98 -4.62
CA TYR A 118 16.49 -7.37 -4.54
C TYR A 118 15.36 -8.36 -4.26
N VAL A 119 14.46 -8.06 -3.32
CA VAL A 119 13.30 -8.89 -3.03
C VAL A 119 12.36 -8.97 -4.23
N ALA A 120 12.10 -7.86 -4.92
CA ALA A 120 11.23 -7.83 -6.09
C ALA A 120 11.76 -8.70 -7.23
N GLU A 121 13.06 -8.60 -7.54
CA GLU A 121 13.73 -9.42 -8.56
C GLU A 121 13.62 -10.93 -8.25
N HIS A 122 13.75 -11.32 -6.98
CA HIS A 122 13.79 -12.72 -6.56
C HIS A 122 12.41 -13.30 -6.19
N SER A 123 11.37 -12.47 -6.13
CA SER A 123 10.00 -12.89 -5.76
C SER A 123 9.02 -12.87 -6.93
N ASP A 124 9.53 -12.80 -8.17
CA ASP A 124 8.74 -12.67 -9.41
C ASP A 124 7.48 -13.56 -9.42
N PRO A 125 6.28 -12.98 -9.26
CA PRO A 125 5.04 -13.74 -9.20
C PRO A 125 4.73 -14.42 -10.54
N PHE A 126 5.27 -13.94 -11.65
CA PHE A 126 4.99 -14.46 -12.99
C PHE A 126 5.70 -15.77 -13.29
N GLN A 127 6.83 -16.06 -12.61
CA GLN A 127 7.43 -17.40 -12.63
C GLN A 127 6.50 -18.45 -12.02
N LYS A 128 5.79 -18.07 -10.95
CA LYS A 128 4.84 -18.97 -10.26
C LYS A 128 3.48 -19.04 -10.96
N PHE A 129 3.06 -17.95 -11.59
CA PHE A 129 1.78 -17.85 -12.30
C PHE A 129 2.01 -17.47 -13.77
N PRO A 130 2.50 -18.43 -14.59
CA PRO A 130 2.96 -18.16 -15.96
C PRO A 130 1.84 -17.77 -16.93
N ASP A 131 0.57 -17.92 -16.56
CA ASP A 131 -0.58 -17.50 -17.37
C ASP A 131 -1.04 -16.05 -17.08
N CYS A 132 -0.43 -15.39 -16.07
CA CYS A 132 -0.77 -14.02 -15.69
C CYS A 132 0.21 -13.01 -16.30
N ASP A 133 -0.28 -12.03 -17.04
CA ASP A 133 0.51 -10.90 -17.58
C ASP A 133 0.59 -9.70 -16.62
N LYS A 134 -0.41 -9.59 -15.74
CA LYS A 134 -0.53 -8.52 -14.74
C LYS A 134 -0.86 -9.05 -13.36
N ALA A 135 -0.30 -8.41 -12.33
CA ALA A 135 -0.60 -8.65 -10.93
C ALA A 135 -0.86 -7.34 -10.19
N MET A 136 -1.56 -7.42 -9.06
CA MET A 136 -1.79 -6.29 -8.16
C MET A 136 -0.90 -6.44 -6.94
N THR A 137 -0.15 -5.40 -6.59
CA THR A 137 0.65 -5.35 -5.37
C THR A 137 0.13 -4.27 -4.42
N VAL A 138 0.08 -4.59 -3.12
CA VAL A 138 -0.23 -3.62 -2.06
C VAL A 138 1.11 -3.11 -1.54
N LYS A 139 1.43 -1.84 -1.82
CA LYS A 139 2.68 -1.18 -1.40
C LYS A 139 2.61 -0.70 0.04
N ILE A 140 1.50 -0.05 0.41
CA ILE A 140 1.28 0.46 1.77
C ILE A 140 -0.14 0.11 2.21
N LEU A 141 -0.28 -0.39 3.43
CA LEU A 141 -1.55 -0.61 4.08
C LEU A 141 -1.46 -0.06 5.51
N SER A 142 -2.23 0.98 5.81
CA SER A 142 -2.22 1.62 7.13
C SER A 142 -3.63 1.96 7.59
N VAL A 143 -3.85 1.86 8.90
CA VAL A 143 -5.11 2.17 9.58
C VAL A 143 -4.76 2.95 10.84
N ASP A 144 -5.49 4.05 11.07
CA ASP A 144 -5.37 4.84 12.29
C ASP A 144 -5.55 3.92 13.52
N GLY A 145 -4.63 4.06 14.48
CA GLY A 145 -4.60 3.27 15.70
C GLY A 145 -5.93 3.25 16.46
N ALA A 146 -6.68 4.35 16.44
CA ALA A 146 -7.98 4.47 17.11
C ALA A 146 -9.08 3.58 16.48
N TYR A 147 -8.89 3.14 15.24
CA TYR A 147 -9.86 2.35 14.47
C TYR A 147 -9.37 0.93 14.17
N ARG A 148 -8.35 0.45 14.89
CA ARG A 148 -7.93 -0.96 14.84
C ARG A 148 -9.02 -1.88 15.40
N GLY A 149 -9.03 -3.13 14.96
CA GLY A 149 -10.05 -4.12 15.36
C GLY A 149 -11.43 -3.89 14.71
N LYS A 150 -11.54 -2.96 13.75
CA LYS A 150 -12.79 -2.65 13.03
C LYS A 150 -12.91 -3.35 11.67
N GLY A 151 -11.85 -4.03 11.22
CA GLY A 151 -11.84 -4.75 9.94
C GLY A 151 -11.43 -3.91 8.72
N ILE A 152 -11.05 -2.64 8.90
CA ILE A 152 -10.74 -1.69 7.81
C ILE A 152 -9.66 -2.22 6.86
N ALA A 153 -8.53 -2.70 7.39
CA ALA A 153 -7.45 -3.26 6.56
C ALA A 153 -7.93 -4.44 5.69
N LYS A 154 -8.79 -5.31 6.24
CA LYS A 154 -9.37 -6.45 5.52
C LYS A 154 -10.29 -5.96 4.40
N GLU A 155 -11.13 -4.96 4.68
CA GLU A 155 -12.04 -4.40 3.68
C GLU A 155 -11.30 -3.68 2.56
N LEU A 156 -10.27 -2.89 2.88
CA LEU A 156 -9.42 -2.23 1.90
C LEU A 156 -8.80 -3.25 0.93
N VAL A 157 -8.18 -4.32 1.46
CA VAL A 157 -7.61 -5.40 0.63
C VAL A 157 -8.68 -6.11 -0.20
N ALA A 158 -9.87 -6.37 0.37
CA ALA A 158 -10.97 -6.98 -0.36
C ALA A 158 -11.45 -6.10 -1.53
N LYS A 159 -11.58 -4.78 -1.31
CA LYS A 159 -11.96 -3.82 -2.36
C LYS A 159 -10.87 -3.65 -3.42
N THR A 160 -9.59 -3.67 -3.05
CA THR A 160 -8.47 -3.69 -4.01
C THR A 160 -8.62 -4.84 -5.01
N ARG A 161 -8.98 -6.04 -4.52
CA ARG A 161 -9.20 -7.21 -5.40
C ARG A 161 -10.38 -7.00 -6.36
N LEU A 162 -11.48 -6.41 -5.89
CA LEU A 162 -12.67 -6.15 -6.71
C LEU A 162 -12.38 -5.13 -7.81
N ILE A 163 -11.70 -4.03 -7.47
CA ILE A 163 -11.35 -2.97 -8.43
C ILE A 163 -10.40 -3.52 -9.49
N PHE A 164 -9.37 -4.26 -9.09
CA PHE A 164 -8.45 -4.85 -10.05
C PHE A 164 -9.16 -5.84 -11.01
N ALA A 165 -10.07 -6.66 -10.48
CA ALA A 165 -10.86 -7.57 -11.31
C ALA A 165 -11.74 -6.82 -12.32
N ALA A 166 -12.38 -5.72 -11.90
CA ALA A 166 -13.21 -4.89 -12.77
C ALA A 166 -12.40 -4.22 -13.90
N MET A 167 -11.16 -3.79 -13.62
CA MET A 167 -10.26 -3.23 -14.64
C MET A 167 -9.91 -4.24 -15.74
N ARG A 168 -9.87 -5.54 -15.45
CA ARG A 168 -9.57 -6.59 -16.45
C ARG A 168 -10.75 -6.90 -17.38
N ILE A 169 -11.98 -6.50 -17.01
CA ILE A 169 -13.20 -6.73 -17.81
C ILE A 169 -13.42 -5.58 -18.82
N SER A 170 -12.82 -4.42 -18.56
CA SER A 170 -12.82 -3.29 -19.50
C SER A 170 -11.71 -3.47 -20.54
N LYS A 171 -11.95 -4.33 -21.53
CA LYS A 171 -11.16 -4.39 -22.78
C LYS A 171 -11.92 -3.70 -23.91
#